data_AF-A0A4Z0YR28-F1
#
_entry.id   AF-A0A4Z0YR28-F1
#
_cell.length_a   1.000
_cell.length_b   1.000
_cell.length_c   1.000
_cell.angle_alpha   90.00
_cell.angle_beta   90.00
_cell.angle_gamma   90.00
#
_symmetry.space_group_name_H-M   'P 1'
#
loop_
_entity.id
_entity.type
_entity.pdbx_description
1 polymer ?
#
loop_
_entity_poly.entity_id
_entity_poly.type
_entity_poly.pdbx_seq_one_letter_code
_entity_poly.pdbx_strand_id
1 'polypeptide(L)'
;MSLYHDYLRDTAVTTDRLGGVYKPSQPVLVFRPLTPCFDDIAVPRWRKHIDGDFAAYLRQALRHLSGERHQNDYKQRDFELHELAQTDIVAASIKICMLETETRVFTAREEENAFITLLVACADRDMAEVKTLNGILETLFGISALTTPLLLQILVAVAFSHYNNALVSDLVSWSPPPRRNLFNLKPRHEGPCSTWLWTHWLHSGSTGGKPLSAWVALLRAEWVAPSGDMMEFVYRAENNVEESSHAIYIFERVLKSKAGLPVSCLSTIEQTVKMGPPAVVAHMLTRLSHRNIKPRPHFLLTDAASRTRVDGILGKILINAEMLEVLRPMNLDINSIIDPRGKAKGVSPLERTPLHAATSHGNIGIIRWCLKNGARPTKDRSGNYQWEEVKDNNRDEVLALYRAEGWEIDRKAWLLEHDRKNTEIRQKGSFLCIFPRTSSVSS
;
A
#
# COMPACT_ATOMS: atom_id res chain seq x y z
N MET A 1 10.48 43.88 17.00
CA MET A 1 10.38 42.66 16.18
C MET A 1 11.22 42.83 14.93
N SER A 2 12.53 42.88 15.14
CA SER A 2 13.59 42.93 14.14
C SER A 2 14.50 41.76 14.48
N LEU A 3 14.80 40.91 13.50
CA LEU A 3 15.87 39.89 13.41
C LEU A 3 15.36 38.75 12.51
N TYR A 4 15.42 38.91 11.19
CA TYR A 4 15.41 37.76 10.25
C TYR A 4 15.87 38.12 8.81
N HIS A 5 16.82 39.04 8.65
CA HIS A 5 17.28 39.45 7.31
C HIS A 5 18.80 39.40 7.00
N ASP A 6 19.67 38.93 7.89
CA ASP A 6 21.12 39.00 7.67
C ASP A 6 21.82 37.66 7.43
N TYR A 7 21.41 36.86 6.43
CA TYR A 7 22.21 35.69 6.02
C TYR A 7 22.39 35.51 4.50
N LEU A 8 22.32 36.58 3.70
CA LEU A 8 22.52 36.52 2.25
C LEU A 8 23.40 37.64 1.66
N ARG A 9 24.37 38.15 2.40
CA ARG A 9 25.43 38.99 1.84
C ARG A 9 26.76 38.68 2.51
N ASP A 10 27.50 37.75 1.91
CA ASP A 10 28.97 37.78 1.85
C ASP A 10 29.44 36.69 0.90
N THR A 11 29.15 36.88 -0.39
CA THR A 11 30.03 36.39 -1.46
C THR A 11 30.65 37.62 -2.08
N ALA A 12 31.82 38.01 -1.57
CA ALA A 12 32.66 39.02 -2.16
C ALA A 12 33.05 38.56 -3.57
N VAL A 13 32.45 39.19 -4.58
CA VAL A 13 32.91 39.12 -5.97
C VAL A 13 34.18 39.97 -6.03
N THR A 14 35.34 39.35 -5.95
CA THR A 14 36.59 39.98 -6.40
C THR A 14 36.52 40.08 -7.92
N THR A 15 36.13 41.25 -8.42
CA THR A 15 36.27 41.59 -9.83
C THR A 15 37.74 41.78 -10.16
N ASP A 16 38.34 40.80 -10.82
CA ASP A 16 39.65 40.96 -11.44
C ASP A 16 39.48 41.70 -12.79
N ARG A 17 40.42 42.59 -13.09
CA ARG A 17 40.27 43.69 -14.07
C ARG A 17 40.51 43.28 -15.53
N LEU A 18 40.30 42.02 -15.88
CA LEU A 18 40.43 41.51 -17.24
C LEU A 18 39.19 40.67 -17.57
N GLY A 19 38.35 41.20 -18.46
CA GLY A 19 37.03 40.69 -18.82
C GLY A 19 37.00 39.33 -19.51
N GLY A 20 37.38 38.27 -18.80
CA GLY A 20 37.08 36.88 -19.14
C GLY A 20 36.03 36.35 -18.17
N VAL A 21 34.88 35.93 -18.67
CA VAL A 21 33.90 35.15 -17.90
C VAL A 21 34.57 33.82 -17.52
N TYR A 22 35.12 33.75 -16.31
CA TYR A 22 35.70 32.54 -15.77
C TYR A 22 34.54 31.59 -15.43
N LYS A 23 34.19 30.70 -16.37
CA LYS A 23 33.43 29.50 -16.01
C LYS A 23 34.35 28.69 -15.08
N PRO A 24 33.95 28.39 -13.83
CA PRO A 24 34.73 27.49 -13.00
C PRO A 24 34.93 26.20 -13.81
N SER A 25 36.19 25.89 -14.11
CA SER A 25 36.58 24.66 -14.76
C SER A 25 35.99 23.52 -13.92
N GLN A 26 35.15 22.70 -14.55
CA GLN A 26 34.65 21.49 -13.90
C GLN A 26 35.86 20.72 -13.35
N PRO A 27 35.80 20.24 -12.09
CA PRO A 27 36.91 19.51 -11.49
C PRO A 27 37.33 18.39 -12.44
N VAL A 28 38.62 18.32 -12.75
CA VAL A 28 39.20 17.28 -13.61
C VAL A 28 38.99 15.95 -12.89
N LEU A 29 37.95 15.21 -13.30
CA LEU A 29 37.61 13.91 -12.77
C LEU A 29 38.72 12.92 -13.18
N VAL A 30 39.47 12.44 -12.19
CA VAL A 30 40.45 11.37 -12.40
C VAL A 30 39.66 10.06 -12.51
N PHE A 31 39.44 9.60 -13.74
CA PHE A 31 38.79 8.32 -14.01
C PHE A 31 39.69 7.17 -13.57
N ARG A 32 39.28 6.44 -12.53
CA ARG A 32 39.84 5.12 -12.19
C ARG A 32 38.87 4.05 -12.70
N PRO A 33 39.22 3.25 -13.72
CA PRO A 33 38.28 2.33 -14.38
C PRO A 33 38.00 1.04 -13.59
N LEU A 34 38.19 1.03 -12.26
CA LEU A 34 38.10 -0.19 -11.44
C LEU A 34 36.86 -0.26 -10.56
N THR A 35 36.10 0.83 -10.41
CA THR A 35 34.85 0.83 -9.66
C THR A 35 33.65 0.85 -10.59
N PRO A 36 32.64 -0.02 -10.36
CA PRO A 36 31.39 0.02 -11.10
C PRO A 36 30.55 1.26 -10.70
N CYS A 37 29.65 1.69 -11.59
CA CYS A 37 28.74 2.79 -11.28
C CYS A 37 27.60 2.34 -10.35
N PHE A 38 26.81 3.26 -9.79
CA PHE A 38 25.71 2.89 -8.89
C PHE A 38 24.73 1.89 -9.51
N ASP A 39 24.46 2.03 -10.81
CA ASP A 39 23.49 1.18 -11.51
C ASP A 39 24.00 -0.27 -11.63
N ASP A 40 25.33 -0.46 -11.62
CA ASP A 40 25.97 -1.78 -11.65
C ASP A 40 26.11 -2.41 -10.25
N ILE A 41 26.15 -1.59 -9.19
CA ILE A 41 26.30 -2.03 -7.79
C ILE A 41 24.94 -2.34 -7.15
N ALA A 42 23.87 -1.70 -7.64
CA ALA A 42 22.53 -1.84 -7.09
C ALA A 42 22.14 -3.32 -7.01
N VAL A 43 21.90 -3.81 -5.79
CA VAL A 43 21.51 -5.20 -5.60
C VAL A 43 20.00 -5.31 -5.73
N PRO A 44 19.47 -6.18 -6.61
CA PRO A 44 18.04 -6.36 -6.71
C PRO A 44 17.44 -6.78 -5.39
N ARG A 45 16.43 -6.04 -4.93
CA ARG A 45 15.83 -6.12 -3.60
C ARG A 45 15.33 -7.50 -3.13
N TRP A 46 15.02 -8.43 -4.04
CA TRP A 46 14.66 -9.80 -3.67
C TRP A 46 15.84 -10.61 -3.13
N ARG A 47 17.08 -10.16 -3.36
CA ARG A 47 18.25 -10.63 -2.64
C ARG A 47 18.46 -9.71 -1.44
N LYS A 48 17.99 -10.13 -0.26
CA LYS A 48 18.54 -9.56 0.98
C LYS A 48 20.05 -9.76 0.92
N HIS A 49 20.82 -8.70 1.20
CA HIS A 49 22.23 -8.87 1.47
C HIS A 49 22.34 -9.87 2.63
N ILE A 50 22.90 -11.05 2.36
CA ILE A 50 23.26 -11.99 3.43
C ILE A 50 24.36 -11.30 4.24
N ASP A 51 24.37 -11.44 5.56
CA ASP A 51 25.15 -10.57 6.48
C ASP A 51 26.64 -10.42 6.14
N GLY A 52 27.26 -11.41 5.46
CA GLY A 52 28.64 -11.30 4.97
C GLY A 52 28.85 -10.40 3.74
N ASP A 53 27.81 -10.19 2.93
CA ASP A 53 27.85 -9.46 1.66
C ASP A 53 27.49 -7.97 1.83
N PHE A 54 26.70 -7.62 2.86
CA PHE A 54 26.22 -6.24 3.01
C PHE A 54 27.35 -5.22 3.23
N ALA A 55 28.32 -5.54 4.10
CA ALA A 55 29.48 -4.66 4.31
C ALA A 55 30.34 -4.54 3.04
N ALA A 56 30.45 -5.59 2.22
CA ALA A 56 31.19 -5.54 0.96
C ALA A 56 30.48 -4.64 -0.06
N TYR A 57 29.15 -4.78 -0.17
CA TYR A 57 28.30 -3.88 -0.94
C TYR A 57 28.47 -2.42 -0.49
N LEU A 58 28.38 -2.13 0.82
CA LEU A 58 28.53 -0.77 1.34
C LEU A 58 29.92 -0.19 1.05
N ARG A 59 30.99 -0.98 1.18
CA ARG A 59 32.36 -0.57 0.77
C ARG A 59 32.43 -0.20 -0.70
N GLN A 60 31.63 -0.83 -1.56
CA GLN A 60 31.62 -0.52 -2.98
C GLN A 60 30.82 0.76 -3.27
N ALA A 61 29.65 0.88 -2.65
CA ALA A 61 28.75 2.03 -2.82
C ALA A 61 29.32 3.33 -2.21
N LEU A 62 30.02 3.26 -1.07
CA LEU A 62 30.50 4.46 -0.36
C LEU A 62 31.79 5.07 -0.92
N ARG A 63 32.54 4.37 -1.78
CA ARG A 63 33.69 4.94 -2.50
C ARG A 63 33.32 6.20 -3.28
N HIS A 64 32.06 6.29 -3.71
CA HIS A 64 31.50 7.46 -4.37
C HIS A 64 31.44 8.70 -3.47
N LEU A 65 31.24 8.52 -2.16
CA LEU A 65 31.31 9.59 -1.16
C LEU A 65 32.75 9.98 -0.80
N SER A 66 33.69 9.03 -0.96
CA SER A 66 35.14 9.23 -0.79
C SER A 66 35.81 9.88 -2.02
N GLY A 67 35.02 10.19 -3.06
CA GLY A 67 35.45 11.00 -4.21
C GLY A 67 35.68 10.23 -5.51
N GLU A 68 35.42 8.92 -5.57
CA GLU A 68 35.40 8.16 -6.82
C GLU A 68 34.08 8.40 -7.56
N ARG A 69 34.03 9.32 -8.52
CA ARG A 69 32.80 9.66 -9.25
C ARG A 69 32.94 9.34 -10.73
N HIS A 70 31.95 8.67 -11.29
CA HIS A 70 31.83 8.39 -12.72
C HIS A 70 30.94 9.44 -13.39
N GLN A 71 31.15 9.66 -14.69
CA GLN A 71 30.31 10.57 -15.46
C GLN A 71 28.82 10.16 -15.43
N ASN A 72 28.53 8.86 -15.35
CA ASN A 72 27.17 8.33 -15.21
C ASN A 72 26.54 8.65 -13.85
N ASP A 73 27.33 8.82 -12.79
CA ASP A 73 26.81 9.11 -11.45
C ASP A 73 26.21 10.53 -11.39
N TYR A 74 26.67 11.42 -12.26
CA TYR A 74 26.15 12.80 -12.40
C TYR A 74 24.90 12.90 -13.27
N LYS A 75 24.34 11.80 -13.76
CA LYS A 75 23.02 11.88 -14.39
C LYS A 75 21.99 12.21 -13.30
N GLN A 76 21.69 13.50 -13.19
CA GLN A 76 20.93 14.12 -12.10
C GLN A 76 19.41 13.98 -12.23
N ARG A 77 18.90 13.12 -13.10
CA ARG A 77 17.45 13.06 -13.33
C ARG A 77 16.80 12.39 -12.12
N ASP A 78 15.88 13.09 -11.48
CA ASP A 78 15.06 12.54 -10.37
C ASP A 78 14.39 11.21 -10.77
N PHE A 79 14.11 11.02 -12.05
CA PHE A 79 13.64 9.76 -12.62
C PHE A 79 14.64 8.59 -12.47
N GLU A 80 15.93 8.83 -12.67
CA GLU A 80 16.95 7.79 -12.53
C GLU A 80 17.21 7.48 -11.04
N LEU A 81 17.16 8.49 -10.17
CA LEU A 81 17.18 8.28 -8.71
C LEU A 81 15.98 7.46 -8.23
N HIS A 82 14.84 7.71 -8.85
CA HIS A 82 13.63 6.97 -8.60
C HIS A 82 13.78 5.51 -9.03
N GLU A 83 14.20 5.23 -10.26
CA GLU A 83 14.45 3.86 -10.74
C GLU A 83 15.49 3.12 -9.86
N LEU A 84 16.53 3.85 -9.44
CA LEU A 84 17.52 3.32 -8.51
C LEU A 84 16.91 2.96 -7.15
N ALA A 85 16.07 3.81 -6.54
CA ALA A 85 15.47 3.47 -5.25
C ALA A 85 14.41 2.38 -5.33
N GLN A 86 13.87 2.07 -6.52
CA GLN A 86 13.04 0.87 -6.72
C GLN A 86 13.87 -0.39 -6.55
N THR A 87 15.07 -0.36 -7.13
CA THR A 87 16.01 -1.48 -7.10
C THR A 87 16.67 -1.61 -5.73
N ASP A 88 17.15 -0.48 -5.21
CA ASP A 88 18.00 -0.40 -4.03
C ASP A 88 17.90 1.00 -3.37
N ILE A 89 17.09 1.08 -2.32
CA ILE A 89 16.85 2.33 -1.57
C ILE A 89 18.13 2.86 -0.90
N VAL A 90 19.08 1.97 -0.54
CA VAL A 90 20.33 2.36 0.10
C VAL A 90 21.23 3.02 -0.93
N ALA A 91 21.42 2.40 -2.09
CA ALA A 91 22.19 2.98 -3.20
C ALA A 91 21.62 4.35 -3.62
N ALA A 92 20.30 4.48 -3.73
CA ALA A 92 19.66 5.75 -4.04
C ALA A 92 19.91 6.82 -2.98
N SER A 93 19.85 6.46 -1.70
CA SER A 93 20.14 7.39 -0.59
C SER A 93 21.59 7.90 -0.63
N ILE A 94 22.55 7.01 -0.93
CA ILE A 94 23.97 7.35 -1.07
C ILE A 94 24.17 8.25 -2.29
N LYS A 95 23.54 7.93 -3.42
CA LYS A 95 23.61 8.75 -4.64
C LYS A 95 23.03 10.15 -4.41
N ILE A 96 21.93 10.30 -3.67
CA ILE A 96 21.42 11.62 -3.26
C ILE A 96 22.46 12.37 -2.42
N CYS A 97 23.03 11.72 -1.40
CA CYS A 97 24.06 12.34 -0.58
C CYS A 97 25.23 12.83 -1.45
N MET A 98 25.76 11.98 -2.33
CA MET A 98 26.84 12.32 -3.26
C MET A 98 26.50 13.50 -4.17
N LEU A 99 25.27 13.55 -4.70
CA LEU A 99 24.81 14.62 -5.60
C LEU A 99 24.64 15.96 -4.88
N GLU A 100 24.25 15.95 -3.61
CA GLU A 100 24.03 17.16 -2.80
C GLU A 100 25.32 17.63 -2.10
N THR A 101 26.31 16.76 -1.92
CA THR A 101 27.63 17.12 -1.40
C THR A 101 28.58 17.48 -2.54
N GLU A 102 28.99 18.74 -2.62
CA GLU A 102 29.99 19.19 -3.60
C GLU A 102 31.40 18.65 -3.28
N THR A 103 31.66 18.41 -2.00
CA THR A 103 32.95 17.92 -1.49
C THR A 103 32.90 16.43 -1.16
N ARG A 104 34.08 15.85 -0.91
CA ARG A 104 34.18 14.51 -0.33
C ARG A 104 33.61 14.54 1.08
N VAL A 105 32.77 13.56 1.39
CA VAL A 105 32.25 13.39 2.74
C VAL A 105 33.31 12.74 3.62
N PHE A 106 34.02 11.75 3.06
CA PHE A 106 35.10 11.05 3.75
C PHE A 106 36.44 11.37 3.10
N THR A 107 37.41 11.74 3.92
CA THR A 107 38.79 12.07 3.54
C THR A 107 39.76 10.91 3.80
N ALA A 108 39.43 10.06 4.79
CA ALA A 108 40.23 8.92 5.20
C ALA A 108 39.46 7.60 5.06
N ARG A 109 40.19 6.48 4.93
CA ARG A 109 39.57 5.15 4.79
C ARG A 109 38.96 4.67 6.12
N GLU A 110 39.53 5.14 7.21
CA GLU A 110 39.09 4.88 8.59
C GLU A 110 37.70 5.48 8.84
N GLU A 111 37.43 6.66 8.27
CA GLU A 111 36.11 7.32 8.29
C GLU A 111 35.05 6.46 7.61
N GLU A 112 35.34 6.03 6.39
CA GLU A 112 34.46 5.17 5.60
C GLU A 112 34.17 3.86 6.34
N ASN A 113 35.19 3.22 6.92
CA ASN A 113 35.02 1.98 7.68
C ASN A 113 34.18 2.17 8.96
N ALA A 114 34.36 3.27 9.68
CA ALA A 114 33.55 3.60 10.86
C ALA A 114 32.09 3.83 10.46
N PHE A 115 31.85 4.55 9.36
CA PHE A 115 30.50 4.76 8.84
C PHE A 115 29.84 3.48 8.35
N ILE A 116 30.59 2.58 7.68
CA ILE A 116 30.09 1.25 7.30
C ILE A 116 29.67 0.45 8.53
N THR A 117 30.47 0.48 9.59
CA THR A 117 30.14 -0.21 10.85
C THR A 117 28.84 0.32 11.43
N LEU A 118 28.65 1.64 11.42
CA LEU A 118 27.40 2.30 11.82
C LEU A 118 26.21 1.89 10.95
N LEU A 119 26.37 1.82 9.63
CA LEU A 119 25.31 1.39 8.71
C LEU A 119 24.95 -0.09 8.89
N VAL A 120 25.93 -0.97 9.08
CA VAL A 120 25.69 -2.38 9.39
C VAL A 120 24.89 -2.49 10.69
N ALA A 121 25.23 -1.71 11.73
CA ALA A 121 24.46 -1.70 12.95
C ALA A 121 23.00 -1.22 12.74
N CYS A 122 22.74 -0.35 11.77
CA CYS A 122 21.37 0.06 11.47
C CYS A 122 20.50 -1.08 10.91
N ALA A 123 21.11 -2.15 10.37
CA ALA A 123 20.38 -3.27 9.82
C ALA A 123 19.69 -4.13 10.88
N ASP A 124 20.33 -4.35 12.04
CA ASP A 124 19.87 -5.31 13.06
C ASP A 124 19.90 -4.81 14.52
N ARG A 125 20.54 -3.66 14.81
CA ARG A 125 20.75 -3.17 16.18
C ARG A 125 19.74 -2.12 16.62
N ASP A 126 19.78 -1.83 17.92
CA ASP A 126 18.96 -0.79 18.53
C ASP A 126 19.61 0.60 18.44
N MET A 127 18.85 1.62 18.83
CA MET A 127 19.30 3.01 18.80
C MET A 127 20.45 3.30 19.78
N ALA A 128 20.65 2.50 20.84
CA ALA A 128 21.72 2.72 21.80
C ALA A 128 23.09 2.38 21.21
N GLU A 129 23.17 1.27 20.46
CA GLU A 129 24.38 0.89 19.73
C GLU A 129 24.69 1.89 18.60
N VAL A 130 23.67 2.30 17.84
CA VAL A 130 23.80 3.32 16.79
C VAL A 130 24.32 4.65 17.36
N LYS A 131 23.83 5.10 18.52
CA LYS A 131 24.34 6.31 19.19
C LYS A 131 25.80 6.17 19.62
N THR A 132 26.17 5.01 20.15
CA THR A 132 27.55 4.73 20.58
C THR A 132 28.51 4.80 19.40
N LEU A 133 28.17 4.13 18.29
CA LEU A 133 28.95 4.14 17.06
C LEU A 133 29.00 5.54 16.42
N ASN A 134 27.89 6.29 16.45
CA ASN A 134 27.87 7.68 15.99
C ASN A 134 28.80 8.58 16.83
N GLY A 135 28.85 8.39 18.15
CA GLY A 135 29.76 9.13 19.03
C GLY A 135 31.23 8.86 18.73
N ILE A 136 31.57 7.62 18.33
CA ILE A 136 32.92 7.28 17.86
C ILE A 136 33.23 8.01 16.55
N LEU A 137 32.29 8.00 15.58
CA LEU A 137 32.44 8.72 14.31
C LEU A 137 32.66 10.22 14.55
N GLU A 138 31.89 10.82 15.45
CA GLU A 138 31.97 12.23 15.80
C GLU A 138 33.30 12.57 16.50
N THR A 139 33.76 11.72 17.42
CA THR A 139 35.02 11.92 18.14
C THR A 139 36.23 11.83 17.22
N LEU A 140 36.22 10.86 16.29
CA LEU A 140 37.35 10.64 15.40
C LEU A 140 37.43 11.67 14.27
N PHE A 141 36.28 12.14 13.79
CA PHE A 141 36.21 12.84 12.50
C PHE A 141 35.42 14.16 12.53
N GLY A 142 34.83 14.53 13.68
CA GLY A 142 34.06 15.75 13.83
C GLY A 142 32.73 15.77 13.07
N ILE A 143 32.28 14.61 12.57
CA ILE A 143 31.03 14.47 11.81
C ILE A 143 30.09 13.55 12.57
N SER A 144 28.90 14.06 12.90
CA SER A 144 27.81 13.25 13.41
C SER A 144 26.84 12.91 12.28
N ALA A 145 26.65 11.62 12.02
CA ALA A 145 25.72 11.13 11.01
C ALA A 145 24.26 11.39 11.41
N LEU A 146 23.97 11.41 12.72
CA LEU A 146 22.64 11.68 13.24
C LEU A 146 22.21 13.16 13.08
N THR A 147 23.15 14.10 13.12
CA THR A 147 22.85 15.53 12.95
C THR A 147 23.05 16.03 11.52
N THR A 148 23.66 15.23 10.64
CA THR A 148 23.85 15.55 9.22
C THR A 148 22.69 14.97 8.41
N PRO A 149 21.72 15.76 7.90
CA PRO A 149 20.47 15.23 7.35
C PRO A 149 20.63 14.24 6.18
N LEU A 150 21.63 14.45 5.32
CA LEU A 150 21.91 13.54 4.20
C LEU A 150 22.46 12.18 4.68
N LEU A 151 23.31 12.18 5.72
CA LEU A 151 23.81 10.94 6.31
C LEU A 151 22.71 10.23 7.08
N LEU A 152 21.92 10.95 7.88
CA LEU A 152 20.77 10.40 8.57
C LEU A 152 19.79 9.73 7.60
N GLN A 153 19.56 10.30 6.41
CA GLN A 153 18.74 9.65 5.38
C GLN A 153 19.30 8.30 4.94
N ILE A 154 20.63 8.14 4.85
CA ILE A 154 21.25 6.84 4.53
C ILE A 154 20.99 5.85 5.67
N LEU A 155 21.17 6.27 6.93
CA LEU A 155 20.87 5.44 8.11
C LEU A 155 19.40 4.97 8.10
N VAL A 156 18.47 5.89 7.85
CA VAL A 156 17.03 5.58 7.75
C VAL A 156 16.78 4.63 6.58
N ALA A 157 17.40 4.83 5.42
CA ALA A 157 17.24 3.95 4.26
C ALA A 157 17.74 2.52 4.53
N VAL A 158 18.85 2.35 5.25
CA VAL A 158 19.38 1.04 5.66
C VAL A 158 18.46 0.37 6.68
N ALA A 159 18.09 1.05 7.77
CA ALA A 159 17.17 0.50 8.76
C ALA A 159 15.83 0.10 8.11
N PHE A 160 15.35 0.93 7.18
CA PHE A 160 14.11 0.71 6.45
C PHE A 160 14.20 -0.47 5.46
N SER A 161 15.34 -0.66 4.77
CA SER A 161 15.52 -1.78 3.84
C SER A 161 15.65 -3.14 4.55
N HIS A 162 16.16 -3.14 5.79
CA HIS A 162 16.31 -4.31 6.65
C HIS A 162 15.10 -4.57 7.58
N TYR A 163 14.04 -3.75 7.49
CA TYR A 163 12.83 -3.88 8.30
C TYR A 163 13.06 -3.66 9.81
N ASN A 164 14.06 -2.86 10.18
CA ASN A 164 14.31 -2.46 11.56
C ASN A 164 13.41 -1.26 11.94
N ASN A 165 12.10 -1.53 12.09
CA ASN A 165 11.08 -0.48 12.21
C ASN A 165 11.19 0.34 13.51
N ALA A 166 11.67 -0.27 14.59
CA ALA A 166 11.93 0.42 15.85
C ALA A 166 13.02 1.48 15.65
N LEU A 167 14.14 1.10 15.03
CA LEU A 167 15.22 2.03 14.73
C LEU A 167 14.79 3.10 13.73
N VAL A 168 13.99 2.76 12.69
CA VAL A 168 13.42 3.78 11.79
C VAL A 168 12.65 4.83 12.59
N SER A 169 11.82 4.42 13.54
CA SER A 169 11.05 5.35 14.38
C SER A 169 11.95 6.27 15.21
N ASP A 170 13.00 5.73 15.81
CA ASP A 170 13.95 6.51 16.60
C ASP A 170 14.75 7.49 15.73
N LEU A 171 15.27 7.02 14.59
CA LEU A 171 16.09 7.82 13.67
C LEU A 171 15.31 9.00 13.07
N VAL A 172 14.09 8.77 12.58
CA VAL A 172 13.30 9.85 11.94
C VAL A 172 12.84 10.90 12.94
N SER A 173 12.75 10.55 14.23
CA SER A 173 12.45 11.50 15.31
C SER A 173 13.65 12.37 15.70
N TRP A 174 14.87 11.98 15.32
CA TRP A 174 16.10 12.65 15.74
C TRP A 174 16.32 13.99 15.04
N SER A 175 16.01 14.08 13.75
CA SER A 175 16.17 15.31 12.95
C SER A 175 15.15 15.35 11.83
N PRO A 176 14.76 16.56 11.37
CA PRO A 176 13.95 16.71 10.17
C PRO A 176 14.65 16.10 8.94
N PRO A 177 13.87 15.72 7.90
CA PRO A 177 14.41 15.18 6.66
C PRO A 177 15.28 16.20 5.93
N PRO A 178 16.23 15.74 5.08
CA PRO A 178 16.98 16.63 4.19
C PRO A 178 16.06 17.32 3.18
N ARG A 179 16.53 18.42 2.56
CA ARG A 179 15.79 19.13 1.51
C ARG A 179 15.43 18.21 0.34
N ARG A 180 16.42 17.46 -0.15
CA ARG A 180 16.22 16.41 -1.18
C ARG A 180 15.99 15.07 -0.50
N ASN A 181 14.75 14.88 -0.08
CA ASN A 181 14.34 13.70 0.66
C ASN A 181 13.97 12.55 -0.28
N LEU A 182 14.66 11.42 -0.12
CA LEU A 182 14.45 10.17 -0.85
C LEU A 182 12.99 9.71 -0.83
N PHE A 183 12.33 9.82 0.32
CA PHE A 183 10.97 9.32 0.50
C PHE A 183 9.90 10.26 -0.07
N ASN A 184 10.28 11.44 -0.56
CA ASN A 184 9.40 12.41 -1.21
C ASN A 184 9.76 12.67 -2.68
N LEU A 185 10.59 11.81 -3.30
CA LEU A 185 10.93 11.94 -4.71
C LEU A 185 9.68 11.77 -5.59
N LYS A 186 9.36 12.82 -6.37
CA LYS A 186 8.27 12.82 -7.34
C LYS A 186 8.82 12.43 -8.72
N PRO A 187 8.30 11.39 -9.40
CA PRO A 187 8.65 11.16 -10.79
C PRO A 187 8.13 12.31 -11.67
N ARG A 188 8.92 12.65 -12.69
CA ARG A 188 8.70 13.83 -13.53
C ARG A 188 7.56 13.68 -14.56
N HIS A 189 7.15 12.44 -14.86
CA HIS A 189 6.30 12.12 -16.02
C HIS A 189 5.07 11.27 -15.72
N GLU A 190 4.86 10.86 -14.48
CA GLU A 190 3.65 10.12 -14.13
C GLU A 190 2.62 11.09 -13.53
N GLY A 191 1.35 10.88 -13.87
CA GLY A 191 0.23 11.65 -13.33
C GLY A 191 0.15 11.59 -11.80
N PRO A 192 -0.94 12.10 -11.19
CA PRO A 192 -1.06 12.31 -9.74
C PRO A 192 -1.02 11.05 -8.82
N CYS A 193 -0.51 9.90 -9.27
CA CYS A 193 -0.62 8.60 -8.58
C CYS A 193 0.71 7.82 -8.50
N SER A 194 1.85 8.49 -8.32
CA SER A 194 3.14 7.79 -8.26
C SER A 194 3.89 8.16 -7.01
N THR A 195 3.38 7.66 -5.90
CA THR A 195 4.23 7.34 -4.77
C THR A 195 4.47 5.84 -4.74
N TRP A 196 5.49 5.51 -5.53
CA TRP A 196 5.90 4.24 -6.10
C TRP A 196 6.80 3.41 -5.18
N LEU A 197 7.56 4.08 -4.30
CA LEU A 197 8.29 3.43 -3.22
C LEU A 197 7.29 2.63 -2.35
N TRP A 198 6.04 3.10 -2.28
CA TRP A 198 4.94 2.45 -1.58
C TRP A 198 4.48 1.17 -2.28
N THR A 199 4.01 1.27 -3.54
CA THR A 199 3.49 0.14 -4.30
C THR A 199 4.57 -0.94 -4.39
N HIS A 200 5.81 -0.57 -4.67
CA HIS A 200 6.90 -1.53 -4.74
C HIS A 200 7.23 -2.19 -3.39
N TRP A 201 7.18 -1.46 -2.26
CA TRP A 201 7.39 -2.03 -0.92
C TRP A 201 6.27 -3.00 -0.52
N LEU A 202 5.03 -2.68 -0.89
CA LEU A 202 3.83 -3.52 -0.72
C LEU A 202 3.88 -4.81 -1.56
N HIS A 203 4.42 -4.77 -2.78
CA HIS A 203 4.47 -5.93 -3.68
C HIS A 203 5.71 -6.81 -3.47
N SER A 204 6.81 -6.27 -2.95
CA SER A 204 8.06 -7.00 -2.71
C SER A 204 8.07 -7.87 -1.44
N GLY A 205 6.93 -8.04 -0.77
CA GLY A 205 6.81 -8.81 0.47
C GLY A 205 6.04 -10.10 0.30
N SER A 206 6.74 -11.24 0.37
CA SER A 206 6.15 -12.52 0.76
C SER A 206 5.57 -12.38 2.17
N THR A 207 4.25 -12.16 2.27
CA THR A 207 3.28 -12.46 3.37
C THR A 207 3.69 -12.42 4.86
N GLY A 208 4.86 -11.95 5.25
CA GLY A 208 5.36 -12.03 6.63
C GLY A 208 5.88 -10.69 7.12
N GLY A 209 5.04 -9.98 7.89
CA GLY A 209 5.49 -9.04 8.92
C GLY A 209 6.28 -7.84 8.41
N LYS A 210 5.72 -7.08 7.46
CA LYS A 210 6.21 -5.76 7.10
C LYS A 210 5.35 -4.70 7.81
N PRO A 211 5.64 -4.35 9.07
CA PRO A 211 4.70 -3.58 9.87
C PRO A 211 4.61 -2.14 9.37
N LEU A 212 3.38 -1.62 9.41
CA LEU A 212 3.06 -0.24 9.07
C LEU A 212 3.72 0.80 10.00
N SER A 213 4.35 0.37 11.09
CA SER A 213 4.96 1.23 12.10
C SER A 213 6.05 2.16 11.54
N ALA A 214 6.93 1.66 10.68
CA ALA A 214 7.96 2.48 10.04
C ALA A 214 7.35 3.60 9.18
N TRP A 215 6.29 3.29 8.42
CA TRP A 215 5.56 4.28 7.63
C TRP A 215 4.87 5.32 8.49
N VAL A 216 4.25 4.89 9.59
CA VAL A 216 3.63 5.80 10.56
C VAL A 216 4.67 6.73 11.17
N ALA A 217 5.86 6.22 11.51
CA ALA A 217 6.95 7.04 12.02
C ALA A 217 7.43 8.08 11.01
N LEU A 218 7.68 7.66 9.76
CA LEU A 218 8.04 8.56 8.66
C LEU A 218 6.98 9.66 8.43
N LEU A 219 5.70 9.31 8.48
CA LEU A 219 4.58 10.26 8.35
C LEU A 219 4.45 11.22 9.54
N ARG A 220 4.73 10.76 10.76
CA ARG A 220 4.72 11.59 11.99
C ARG A 220 5.86 12.59 11.98
N ALA A 221 7.04 12.18 11.55
CA ALA A 221 8.23 13.01 11.47
C ALA A 221 8.29 13.88 10.20
N GLU A 222 7.23 13.87 9.38
CA GLU A 222 7.16 14.64 8.12
C GLU A 222 8.24 14.29 7.08
N TRP A 223 8.88 13.13 7.23
CA TRP A 223 9.75 12.56 6.22
C TRP A 223 9.00 12.13 4.98
N VAL A 224 7.69 11.94 5.10
CA VAL A 224 6.84 11.55 3.97
C VAL A 224 5.59 12.41 3.93
N ALA A 225 5.29 12.95 2.75
CA ALA A 225 4.03 13.61 2.48
C ALA A 225 2.92 12.55 2.32
N PRO A 226 1.76 12.71 3.02
CA PRO A 226 0.63 11.81 2.79
C PRO A 226 0.17 11.90 1.33
N SER A 227 -0.06 10.74 0.71
CA SER A 227 -0.52 10.63 -0.67
C SER A 227 -1.67 9.62 -0.78
N GLY A 228 -2.52 9.77 -1.81
CA GLY A 228 -3.64 8.86 -2.04
C GLY A 228 -3.21 7.40 -2.21
N ASP A 229 -2.03 7.14 -2.76
CA ASP A 229 -1.55 5.77 -2.99
C ASP A 229 -1.24 5.02 -1.68
N MET A 230 -1.00 5.74 -0.58
CA MET A 230 -0.84 5.13 0.74
C MET A 230 -2.10 4.42 1.24
N MET A 231 -3.25 4.67 0.61
CA MET A 231 -4.47 3.91 0.88
C MET A 231 -4.31 2.40 0.64
N GLU A 232 -3.32 1.98 -0.14
CA GLU A 232 -3.04 0.56 -0.31
C GLU A 232 -2.58 -0.14 0.99
N PHE A 233 -1.88 0.57 1.89
CA PHE A 233 -1.55 0.06 3.23
C PHE A 233 -2.79 -0.23 4.07
N VAL A 234 -3.83 0.59 3.88
CA VAL A 234 -5.03 0.56 4.71
C VAL A 234 -5.80 -0.74 4.52
N TYR A 235 -5.87 -1.28 3.31
CA TYR A 235 -6.56 -2.55 3.05
C TYR A 235 -5.68 -3.79 3.21
N ARG A 236 -4.36 -3.66 3.12
CA ARG A 236 -3.43 -4.78 3.31
C ARG A 236 -2.98 -4.97 4.75
N ALA A 237 -3.36 -4.07 5.65
CA ALA A 237 -3.10 -4.21 7.07
C ALA A 237 -3.61 -5.57 7.58
N GLU A 238 -2.79 -6.22 8.39
CA GLU A 238 -3.14 -7.44 9.10
C GLU A 238 -4.27 -7.17 10.10
N ASN A 239 -5.07 -8.20 10.37
CA ASN A 239 -6.18 -8.11 11.31
C ASN A 239 -5.71 -8.20 12.77
N ASN A 240 -4.81 -7.30 13.17
CA ASN A 240 -4.37 -7.11 14.54
C ASN A 240 -4.54 -5.64 14.97
N VAL A 241 -4.55 -5.40 16.28
CA VAL A 241 -4.88 -4.08 16.87
C VAL A 241 -3.86 -3.02 16.49
N GLU A 242 -2.58 -3.37 16.46
CA GLU A 242 -1.50 -2.44 16.17
C GLU A 242 -1.51 -2.01 14.70
N GLU A 243 -1.53 -2.97 13.76
CA GLU A 243 -1.60 -2.66 12.33
C GLU A 243 -2.88 -1.94 11.93
N SER A 244 -4.02 -2.30 12.54
CA SER A 244 -5.27 -1.57 12.32
C SER A 244 -5.15 -0.11 12.77
N SER A 245 -4.50 0.14 13.91
CA SER A 245 -4.28 1.50 14.41
C SER A 245 -3.35 2.30 13.50
N HIS A 246 -2.30 1.67 12.98
CA HIS A 246 -1.40 2.27 12.00
C HIS A 246 -2.09 2.58 10.68
N ALA A 247 -2.88 1.65 10.15
CA ALA A 247 -3.69 1.84 8.94
C ALA A 247 -4.69 3.00 9.09
N ILE A 248 -5.39 3.06 10.22
CA ILE A 248 -6.30 4.16 10.56
C ILE A 248 -5.55 5.50 10.58
N TYR A 249 -4.37 5.54 11.21
CA TYR A 249 -3.54 6.74 11.23
C TYR A 249 -3.13 7.20 9.83
N ILE A 250 -2.65 6.28 8.98
CA ILE A 250 -2.27 6.58 7.59
C ILE A 250 -3.48 7.13 6.84
N PHE A 251 -4.64 6.46 6.91
CA PHE A 251 -5.88 6.92 6.29
C PHE A 251 -6.25 8.35 6.72
N GLU A 252 -6.21 8.66 8.02
CA GLU A 252 -6.49 10.00 8.53
C GLU A 252 -5.53 11.06 8.00
N ARG A 253 -4.24 10.74 7.88
CA ARG A 253 -3.24 11.65 7.33
C ARG A 253 -3.49 11.93 5.85
N VAL A 254 -3.78 10.90 5.07
CA VAL A 254 -4.15 11.04 3.64
C VAL A 254 -5.41 11.88 3.51
N LEU A 255 -6.45 11.59 4.31
CA LEU A 255 -7.72 12.31 4.27
C LEU A 255 -7.59 13.79 4.62
N LYS A 256 -6.70 14.15 5.56
CA LYS A 256 -6.41 15.54 5.96
C LYS A 256 -5.48 16.27 5.00
N SER A 257 -4.76 15.54 4.14
CA SER A 257 -3.82 16.15 3.20
C SER A 257 -4.54 17.00 2.15
N LYS A 258 -3.88 18.07 1.69
CA LYS A 258 -4.39 18.91 0.59
C LYS A 258 -4.45 18.16 -0.75
N ALA A 259 -3.80 17.01 -0.87
CA ALA A 259 -3.84 16.18 -2.08
C ALA A 259 -5.25 15.63 -2.36
N GLY A 260 -6.12 15.61 -1.34
CA GLY A 260 -7.44 14.99 -1.44
C GLY A 260 -7.34 13.47 -1.61
N LEU A 261 -8.48 12.81 -1.66
CA LEU A 261 -8.54 11.41 -2.11
C LEU A 261 -8.58 11.43 -3.64
N PRO A 262 -7.55 10.96 -4.36
CA PRO A 262 -7.62 10.85 -5.80
C PRO A 262 -8.79 9.95 -6.23
N VAL A 263 -9.27 10.12 -7.46
CA VAL A 263 -10.38 9.31 -8.01
C VAL A 263 -10.04 7.80 -7.98
N SER A 264 -8.76 7.46 -8.10
CA SER A 264 -8.24 6.10 -7.91
C SER A 264 -8.50 5.53 -6.51
N CYS A 265 -8.68 6.35 -5.48
CA CYS A 265 -8.99 5.86 -4.13
C CYS A 265 -10.35 5.16 -4.03
N LEU A 266 -11.27 5.32 -4.98
CA LEU A 266 -12.54 4.57 -4.96
C LEU A 266 -12.28 3.07 -5.05
N SER A 267 -11.38 2.64 -5.95
CA SER A 267 -11.01 1.22 -6.03
C SER A 267 -10.31 0.77 -4.76
N THR A 268 -9.51 1.63 -4.13
CA THR A 268 -8.85 1.31 -2.86
C THR A 268 -9.83 1.21 -1.69
N ILE A 269 -10.85 2.06 -1.65
CA ILE A 269 -11.95 1.98 -0.65
C ILE A 269 -12.70 0.66 -0.83
N GLU A 270 -13.04 0.30 -2.08
CA GLU A 270 -13.67 -0.98 -2.40
C GLU A 270 -12.78 -2.16 -1.96
N GLN A 271 -11.48 -2.13 -2.26
CA GLN A 271 -10.54 -3.15 -1.78
C GLN A 271 -10.39 -3.17 -0.26
N THR A 272 -10.44 -2.02 0.42
CA THR A 272 -10.43 -1.93 1.89
C THR A 272 -11.64 -2.61 2.48
N VAL A 273 -12.82 -2.36 1.93
CA VAL A 273 -14.05 -3.03 2.38
C VAL A 273 -14.00 -4.53 2.12
N LYS A 274 -13.42 -4.93 0.99
CA LYS A 274 -13.31 -6.33 0.58
C LYS A 274 -12.24 -7.11 1.34
N MET A 275 -11.07 -6.53 1.63
CA MET A 275 -9.89 -7.24 2.15
C MET A 275 -9.31 -6.67 3.46
N GLY A 276 -9.62 -5.43 3.83
CA GLY A 276 -9.09 -4.77 5.02
C GLY A 276 -9.64 -5.28 6.36
N PRO A 277 -8.96 -4.96 7.48
CA PRO A 277 -9.41 -5.27 8.82
C PRO A 277 -10.74 -4.59 9.16
N PRO A 278 -11.67 -5.24 9.90
CA PRO A 278 -12.98 -4.66 10.21
C PRO A 278 -12.92 -3.30 10.90
N ALA A 279 -11.97 -3.10 11.82
CA ALA A 279 -11.79 -1.82 12.52
C ALA A 279 -11.41 -0.69 11.57
N VAL A 280 -10.52 -0.98 10.61
CA VAL A 280 -10.08 -0.04 9.58
C VAL A 280 -11.24 0.31 8.65
N VAL A 281 -12.01 -0.70 8.21
CA VAL A 281 -13.21 -0.50 7.35
C VAL A 281 -14.25 0.36 8.06
N ALA A 282 -14.55 0.07 9.33
CA ALA A 282 -15.50 0.82 10.15
C ALA A 282 -15.13 2.30 10.22
N HIS A 283 -13.86 2.56 10.59
CA HIS A 283 -13.32 3.90 10.72
C HIS A 283 -13.37 4.64 9.38
N MET A 284 -12.92 3.99 8.31
CA MET A 284 -12.91 4.57 6.96
C MET A 284 -14.31 4.99 6.51
N LEU A 285 -15.31 4.10 6.61
CA LEU A 285 -16.68 4.38 6.17
C LEU A 285 -17.33 5.52 6.97
N THR A 286 -17.10 5.55 8.28
CA THR A 286 -17.58 6.63 9.16
C THR A 286 -17.06 7.99 8.68
N ARG A 287 -15.76 8.08 8.36
CA ARG A 287 -15.11 9.33 7.99
C ARG A 287 -15.45 9.79 6.57
N LEU A 288 -15.63 8.85 5.64
CA LEU A 288 -16.05 9.17 4.27
C LEU A 288 -17.49 9.73 4.22
N SER A 289 -18.38 9.21 5.07
CA SER A 289 -19.76 9.71 5.17
C SER A 289 -19.81 11.19 5.52
N HIS A 290 -19.03 11.63 6.52
CA HIS A 290 -18.95 13.04 6.91
C HIS A 290 -18.44 13.98 5.81
N ARG A 291 -17.77 13.45 4.78
CA ARG A 291 -17.25 14.24 3.66
C ARG A 291 -18.12 14.17 2.41
N ASN A 292 -19.29 13.53 2.48
CA ASN A 292 -20.18 13.33 1.34
C ASN A 292 -19.49 12.60 0.16
N ILE A 293 -18.45 11.80 0.45
CA ILE A 293 -17.80 10.94 -0.54
C ILE A 293 -18.60 9.65 -0.57
N LYS A 294 -19.25 9.38 -1.71
CA LYS A 294 -20.19 8.27 -1.85
C LYS A 294 -19.53 7.08 -2.55
N PRO A 295 -18.96 6.09 -1.82
CA PRO A 295 -18.63 4.80 -2.43
C PRO A 295 -19.88 4.18 -3.07
N ARG A 296 -19.67 3.35 -4.10
CA ARG A 296 -20.77 2.68 -4.80
C ARG A 296 -21.47 1.71 -3.82
N PRO A 297 -22.73 1.97 -3.44
CA PRO A 297 -23.38 1.26 -2.32
C PRO A 297 -23.56 -0.23 -2.57
N HIS A 298 -23.82 -0.60 -3.83
CA HIS A 298 -24.01 -1.99 -4.21
C HIS A 298 -22.74 -2.82 -4.00
N PHE A 299 -21.57 -2.29 -4.37
CA PHE A 299 -20.28 -2.97 -4.16
C PHE A 299 -19.98 -3.19 -2.68
N LEU A 300 -20.21 -2.18 -1.83
CA LEU A 300 -19.96 -2.29 -0.40
C LEU A 300 -20.76 -3.43 0.24
N LEU A 301 -22.04 -3.53 -0.12
CA LEU A 301 -22.94 -4.54 0.45
C LEU A 301 -22.67 -5.94 -0.13
N THR A 302 -22.39 -6.07 -1.42
CA THR A 302 -22.09 -7.38 -2.03
C THR A 302 -20.78 -7.95 -1.53
N ASP A 303 -19.75 -7.12 -1.40
CA ASP A 303 -18.43 -7.57 -0.94
C ASP A 303 -18.43 -7.87 0.55
N ALA A 304 -19.08 -7.03 1.37
CA ALA A 304 -19.26 -7.32 2.79
C ALA A 304 -20.06 -8.60 3.03
N ALA A 305 -21.11 -8.84 2.23
CA ALA A 305 -21.89 -10.06 2.29
C ALA A 305 -21.10 -11.32 1.87
N SER A 306 -20.07 -11.15 1.02
CA SER A 306 -19.25 -12.26 0.52
C SER A 306 -18.21 -12.80 1.52
N ARG A 307 -17.96 -12.08 2.63
CA ARG A 307 -17.00 -12.50 3.67
C ARG A 307 -17.61 -13.63 4.52
N THR A 308 -17.39 -14.86 4.06
CA THR A 308 -18.09 -16.10 4.49
C THR A 308 -17.89 -16.56 5.94
N ARG A 309 -16.83 -16.17 6.68
CA ARG A 309 -16.46 -16.96 7.88
C ARG A 309 -15.88 -16.26 9.11
N VAL A 310 -15.35 -15.05 9.02
CA VAL A 310 -14.55 -14.51 10.15
C VAL A 310 -15.18 -13.35 10.89
N ASP A 311 -16.04 -12.52 10.27
CA ASP A 311 -16.52 -11.33 10.98
C ASP A 311 -18.01 -11.08 10.75
N GLY A 312 -18.83 -11.82 11.53
CA GLY A 312 -20.09 -11.27 12.00
C GLY A 312 -19.90 -9.88 12.63
N ILE A 313 -18.68 -9.52 13.01
CA ILE A 313 -18.24 -8.18 13.39
C ILE A 313 -18.34 -7.18 12.24
N LEU A 314 -17.95 -7.47 10.99
CA LEU A 314 -18.10 -6.50 9.89
C LEU A 314 -19.57 -6.34 9.52
N GLY A 315 -20.32 -7.44 9.47
CA GLY A 315 -21.79 -7.38 9.32
C GLY A 315 -22.42 -6.56 10.46
N LYS A 316 -22.05 -6.83 11.72
CA LYS A 316 -22.48 -6.06 12.89
C LYS A 316 -21.96 -4.63 12.88
N ILE A 317 -20.78 -4.32 12.35
CA ILE A 317 -20.26 -2.95 12.24
C ILE A 317 -21.05 -2.22 11.16
N LEU A 318 -21.30 -2.84 10.00
CA LEU A 318 -22.12 -2.23 8.96
C LEU A 318 -23.57 -2.06 9.42
N ILE A 319 -24.09 -2.98 10.23
CA ILE A 319 -25.43 -2.94 10.82
C ILE A 319 -25.50 -1.95 12.01
N ASN A 320 -24.51 -1.94 12.92
CA ASN A 320 -24.47 -1.18 14.19
C ASN A 320 -23.83 0.19 14.05
N ALA A 321 -22.94 0.44 13.10
CA ALA A 321 -22.46 1.80 12.77
C ALA A 321 -23.56 2.63 12.10
N GLU A 322 -24.82 2.25 12.32
CA GLU A 322 -26.02 2.75 11.69
C GLU A 322 -25.75 3.02 10.23
N MET A 323 -25.74 1.95 9.41
CA MET A 323 -25.71 2.10 7.95
C MET A 323 -26.69 3.19 7.48
N LEU A 324 -27.80 3.40 8.20
CA LEU A 324 -28.74 4.49 8.00
C LEU A 324 -28.15 5.90 8.15
N GLU A 325 -27.22 6.18 9.05
CA GLU A 325 -26.51 7.48 9.17
C GLU A 325 -25.40 7.63 8.13
N VAL A 326 -24.74 6.53 7.76
CA VAL A 326 -23.75 6.54 6.67
C VAL A 326 -24.43 6.72 5.30
N LEU A 327 -25.59 6.09 5.11
CA LEU A 327 -26.40 6.12 3.88
C LEU A 327 -27.42 7.28 3.83
N ARG A 328 -27.85 7.87 4.96
CA ARG A 328 -28.80 9.01 4.99
C ARG A 328 -28.33 10.20 4.16
N PRO A 329 -27.10 10.71 4.34
CA PRO A 329 -26.55 11.81 3.55
C PRO A 329 -26.36 11.42 2.08
N MET A 330 -26.31 10.11 1.79
CA MET A 330 -26.15 9.63 0.44
C MET A 330 -27.41 9.79 -0.41
N ASN A 331 -28.58 10.09 0.19
CA ASN A 331 -29.87 10.23 -0.49
C ASN A 331 -30.22 9.02 -1.37
N LEU A 332 -29.67 7.85 -1.01
CA LEU A 332 -30.00 6.60 -1.66
C LEU A 332 -31.28 6.11 -1.02
N ASP A 333 -32.34 6.08 -1.81
CA ASP A 333 -33.48 5.26 -1.48
C ASP A 333 -32.94 3.83 -1.32
N ILE A 334 -33.06 3.26 -0.12
CA ILE A 334 -32.63 1.88 0.14
C ILE A 334 -33.35 0.94 -0.84
N ASN A 335 -34.57 1.32 -1.26
CA ASN A 335 -35.31 0.65 -2.31
C ASN A 335 -34.66 0.85 -3.68
N SER A 336 -33.93 1.92 -4.01
CA SER A 336 -33.20 2.01 -5.29
C SER A 336 -31.95 1.13 -5.37
N ILE A 337 -31.34 0.79 -4.23
CA ILE A 337 -30.22 -0.17 -4.14
C ILE A 337 -30.75 -1.61 -4.17
N ILE A 338 -31.98 -1.81 -3.66
CA ILE A 338 -32.54 -3.14 -3.41
C ILE A 338 -33.66 -3.53 -4.39
N ASP A 339 -34.27 -2.57 -5.09
CA ASP A 339 -35.30 -2.77 -6.12
C ASP A 339 -34.61 -3.00 -7.47
N PRO A 340 -34.61 -4.22 -8.01
CA PRO A 340 -34.08 -4.49 -9.35
C PRO A 340 -34.90 -3.81 -10.47
N ARG A 341 -36.03 -3.14 -10.15
CA ARG A 341 -36.84 -2.36 -11.12
C ARG A 341 -36.48 -0.88 -11.16
N GLY A 342 -35.56 -0.41 -10.32
CA GLY A 342 -35.10 0.97 -10.32
C GLY A 342 -34.54 1.37 -11.68
N LYS A 343 -35.30 2.17 -12.45
CA LYS A 343 -34.90 2.75 -13.75
C LYS A 343 -33.83 3.84 -13.56
N ALA A 344 -32.72 3.54 -12.89
CA ALA A 344 -31.54 4.39 -12.95
C ALA A 344 -30.96 4.26 -14.38
N LYS A 345 -31.24 5.25 -15.23
CA LYS A 345 -30.66 5.32 -16.58
C LYS A 345 -29.13 5.19 -16.49
N GLY A 346 -28.58 4.12 -17.07
CA GLY A 346 -27.13 3.92 -17.21
C GLY A 346 -26.47 2.94 -16.24
N VAL A 347 -27.21 2.29 -15.35
CA VAL A 347 -26.70 1.14 -14.58
C VAL A 347 -27.04 -0.14 -15.35
N SER A 348 -26.04 -0.95 -15.74
CA SER A 348 -26.29 -2.29 -16.28
C SER A 348 -27.25 -3.03 -15.34
N PRO A 349 -28.27 -3.76 -15.82
CA PRO A 349 -29.18 -4.50 -14.95
C PRO A 349 -28.34 -5.36 -14.00
N LEU A 350 -28.28 -4.98 -12.72
CA LEU A 350 -27.43 -5.67 -11.76
C LEU A 350 -28.08 -7.03 -11.51
N GLU A 351 -27.42 -8.07 -11.99
CA GLU A 351 -27.97 -9.41 -12.06
C GLU A 351 -28.08 -10.08 -10.69
N ARG A 352 -27.31 -9.63 -9.69
CA ARG A 352 -27.35 -10.13 -8.31
C ARG A 352 -27.48 -8.99 -7.31
N THR A 353 -28.48 -9.07 -6.44
CA THR A 353 -28.71 -8.08 -5.37
C THR A 353 -27.86 -8.38 -4.14
N PRO A 354 -27.60 -7.40 -3.24
CA PRO A 354 -26.97 -7.67 -1.94
C PRO A 354 -27.59 -8.82 -1.15
N LEU A 355 -28.91 -8.99 -1.26
CA LEU A 355 -29.64 -10.09 -0.63
C LEU A 355 -29.23 -11.45 -1.22
N HIS A 356 -28.93 -11.57 -2.53
CA HIS A 356 -28.38 -12.79 -3.13
C HIS A 356 -27.02 -13.14 -2.55
N ALA A 357 -26.12 -12.14 -2.46
CA ALA A 357 -24.80 -12.34 -1.87
C ALA A 357 -24.90 -12.78 -0.41
N ALA A 358 -25.69 -12.09 0.42
CA ALA A 358 -25.85 -12.43 1.84
C ALA A 358 -26.41 -13.84 2.04
N THR A 359 -27.34 -14.24 1.17
CA THR A 359 -28.04 -15.51 1.22
C THR A 359 -27.18 -16.68 0.76
N SER A 360 -26.46 -16.52 -0.36
CA SER A 360 -25.50 -17.52 -0.84
C SER A 360 -24.34 -17.79 0.11
N HIS A 361 -24.08 -16.86 1.03
CA HIS A 361 -23.04 -16.96 2.06
C HIS A 361 -23.59 -17.32 3.44
N GLY A 362 -24.92 -17.48 3.59
CA GLY A 362 -25.56 -17.86 4.86
C GLY A 362 -25.44 -16.80 5.97
N ASN A 363 -25.31 -15.51 5.62
CA ASN A 363 -25.10 -14.43 6.57
C ASN A 363 -26.42 -13.89 7.14
N ILE A 364 -26.99 -14.62 8.12
CA ILE A 364 -28.31 -14.35 8.72
C ILE A 364 -28.50 -12.91 9.19
N GLY A 365 -27.45 -12.30 9.78
CA GLY A 365 -27.52 -10.93 10.29
C GLY A 365 -27.78 -9.91 9.17
N ILE A 366 -27.06 -10.03 8.05
CA ILE A 366 -27.25 -9.15 6.88
C ILE A 366 -28.60 -9.43 6.22
N ILE A 367 -29.00 -10.70 6.08
CA ILE A 367 -30.30 -11.06 5.48
C ILE A 367 -31.44 -10.43 6.29
N ARG A 368 -31.43 -10.58 7.62
CA ARG A 368 -32.43 -9.97 8.51
C ARG A 368 -32.46 -8.46 8.40
N TRP A 369 -31.28 -7.83 8.36
CA TRP A 369 -31.18 -6.39 8.20
C TRP A 369 -31.75 -5.92 6.86
N CYS A 370 -31.42 -6.58 5.75
CA CYS A 370 -31.96 -6.26 4.43
C CYS A 370 -33.49 -6.38 4.42
N LEU A 371 -34.05 -7.51 4.88
CA LEU A 371 -35.50 -7.74 4.92
C LEU A 371 -36.23 -6.69 5.77
N LYS A 372 -35.72 -6.40 6.98
CA LYS A 372 -36.27 -5.36 7.86
C LYS A 372 -36.27 -3.97 7.22
N ASN A 373 -35.32 -3.69 6.33
CA ASN A 373 -35.22 -2.43 5.60
C ASN A 373 -35.93 -2.45 4.23
N GLY A 374 -36.88 -3.38 4.03
CA GLY A 374 -37.73 -3.40 2.83
C GLY A 374 -37.14 -4.13 1.63
N ALA A 375 -36.03 -4.86 1.80
CA ALA A 375 -35.49 -5.68 0.73
C ALA A 375 -36.49 -6.75 0.30
N ARG A 376 -36.79 -6.80 -0.99
CA ARG A 376 -37.64 -7.85 -1.56
C ARG A 376 -36.77 -8.95 -2.17
N PRO A 377 -37.09 -10.23 -1.92
CA PRO A 377 -36.56 -11.32 -2.71
C PRO A 377 -37.00 -11.19 -4.17
N THR A 378 -36.06 -11.41 -5.08
CA THR A 378 -36.22 -11.22 -6.52
C THR A 378 -35.33 -12.20 -7.24
N LYS A 379 -35.62 -12.48 -8.50
CA LYS A 379 -34.78 -13.35 -9.33
C LYS A 379 -33.52 -12.63 -9.81
N ASP A 380 -32.42 -13.37 -9.88
CA ASP A 380 -31.21 -12.98 -10.59
C ASP A 380 -31.35 -13.17 -12.12
N ARG A 381 -30.28 -12.93 -12.89
CA ARG A 381 -30.26 -13.17 -14.36
C ARG A 381 -30.37 -14.64 -14.73
N SER A 382 -29.98 -15.55 -13.83
CA SER A 382 -30.16 -16.98 -14.00
C SER A 382 -31.59 -17.43 -13.67
N GLY A 383 -32.45 -16.51 -13.22
CA GLY A 383 -33.83 -16.80 -12.83
C GLY A 383 -33.96 -17.37 -11.42
N ASN A 384 -32.88 -17.37 -10.64
CA ASN A 384 -32.83 -17.93 -9.30
C ASN A 384 -33.22 -16.89 -8.25
N TYR A 385 -33.98 -17.30 -7.24
CA TYR A 385 -34.20 -16.49 -6.05
C TYR A 385 -33.05 -16.62 -5.05
N GLN A 386 -32.95 -15.65 -4.13
CA GLN A 386 -31.93 -15.66 -3.09
C GLN A 386 -31.86 -16.97 -2.31
N TRP A 387 -33.01 -17.50 -1.86
CA TRP A 387 -33.08 -18.74 -1.07
C TRP A 387 -32.67 -20.00 -1.85
N GLU A 388 -32.60 -19.93 -3.18
CA GLU A 388 -32.15 -21.03 -4.04
C GLU A 388 -30.62 -21.11 -4.11
N GLU A 389 -29.92 -20.01 -3.78
CA GLU A 389 -28.46 -19.95 -3.78
C GLU A 389 -27.83 -20.33 -2.44
N VAL A 390 -28.63 -20.64 -1.42
CA VAL A 390 -28.15 -20.91 -0.07
C VAL A 390 -27.30 -22.17 -0.08
N LYS A 391 -26.00 -22.01 0.21
CA LYS A 391 -25.09 -23.14 0.43
C LYS A 391 -25.53 -23.94 1.66
N ASP A 392 -25.16 -25.21 1.75
CA ASP A 392 -25.64 -26.12 2.80
C ASP A 392 -25.38 -25.64 4.24
N ASN A 393 -24.38 -24.77 4.45
CA ASN A 393 -24.14 -24.13 5.74
C ASN A 393 -25.20 -23.04 6.03
N ASN A 394 -25.85 -23.12 7.20
CA ASN A 394 -26.91 -22.23 7.67
C ASN A 394 -28.20 -22.22 6.83
N ARG A 395 -28.38 -23.21 5.95
CA ARG A 395 -29.52 -23.26 5.03
C ARG A 395 -30.86 -23.23 5.73
N ASP A 396 -31.04 -24.06 6.75
CA ASP A 396 -32.32 -24.13 7.47
C ASP A 396 -32.65 -22.83 8.20
N GLU A 397 -31.65 -22.16 8.77
CA GLU A 397 -31.84 -20.88 9.47
C GLU A 397 -32.19 -19.75 8.50
N VAL A 398 -31.52 -19.68 7.35
CA VAL A 398 -31.85 -18.73 6.28
C VAL A 398 -33.29 -18.95 5.79
N LEU A 399 -33.66 -20.20 5.48
CA LEU A 399 -35.00 -20.52 5.00
C LEU A 399 -36.07 -20.25 6.07
N ALA A 400 -35.77 -20.50 7.34
CA ALA A 400 -36.66 -20.18 8.45
C ALA A 400 -36.87 -18.67 8.57
N LEU A 401 -35.81 -17.87 8.41
CA LEU A 401 -35.88 -16.41 8.43
C LEU A 401 -36.81 -15.88 7.32
N TYR A 402 -36.65 -16.36 6.08
CA TYR A 402 -37.51 -15.96 4.97
C TYR A 402 -38.99 -16.32 5.21
N ARG A 403 -39.28 -17.51 5.74
CA ARG A 403 -40.66 -17.90 6.10
C ARG A 403 -41.24 -17.04 7.22
N ALA A 404 -40.43 -16.72 8.23
CA ALA A 404 -40.85 -15.88 9.35
C ALA A 404 -41.21 -14.46 8.87
N GLU A 405 -40.52 -13.95 7.86
CA GLU A 405 -40.81 -12.66 7.20
C GLU A 405 -41.94 -12.75 6.16
N GLY A 406 -42.66 -13.88 6.10
CA GLY A 406 -43.83 -14.06 5.25
C GLY A 406 -43.54 -14.39 3.78
N TRP A 407 -42.30 -14.72 3.43
CA TRP A 407 -41.96 -15.16 2.07
C TRP A 407 -42.30 -16.64 1.93
N GLU A 408 -43.29 -16.93 1.07
CA GLU A 408 -43.72 -18.29 0.79
C GLU A 408 -42.64 -19.02 -0.02
N ILE A 409 -41.77 -19.72 0.70
CA ILE A 409 -40.81 -20.66 0.11
C ILE A 409 -41.54 -21.99 -0.02
N ASP A 410 -42.16 -22.26 -1.17
CA ASP A 410 -42.73 -23.57 -1.43
C ASP A 410 -41.62 -24.63 -1.57
N ARG A 411 -41.24 -25.20 -0.43
CA ARG A 411 -40.22 -26.24 -0.31
C ARG A 411 -40.59 -27.49 -1.12
N LYS A 412 -41.89 -27.80 -1.29
CA LYS A 412 -42.35 -28.99 -2.01
C LYS A 412 -42.21 -28.78 -3.52
N ALA A 413 -42.65 -27.64 -4.04
CA ALA A 413 -42.43 -27.29 -5.45
C ALA A 413 -40.93 -27.25 -5.80
N TRP A 414 -40.10 -26.74 -4.89
CA TRP A 414 -38.64 -26.70 -5.07
C TRP A 414 -37.97 -28.09 -5.10
N LEU A 415 -38.27 -28.96 -4.11
CA LEU A 415 -37.72 -30.33 -4.08
C LEU A 415 -38.13 -31.12 -5.33
N LEU A 416 -39.39 -31.00 -5.76
CA LEU A 416 -39.89 -31.64 -6.98
C LEU A 416 -39.17 -31.16 -8.25
N GLU A 417 -38.97 -29.85 -8.40
CA GLU A 417 -38.32 -29.28 -9.60
C GLU A 417 -36.81 -29.54 -9.62
N HIS A 418 -36.15 -29.55 -8.45
CA HIS A 418 -34.72 -29.86 -8.35
C HIS A 418 -34.42 -31.34 -8.58
N ASP A 419 -35.23 -32.24 -8.02
CA ASP A 419 -35.15 -33.68 -8.31
C ASP A 419 -35.41 -33.94 -9.79
N ARG A 420 -36.41 -33.28 -10.40
CA ARG A 420 -36.69 -33.37 -11.85
C ARG A 420 -35.47 -32.98 -12.70
N LYS A 421 -34.84 -31.84 -12.42
CA LYS A 421 -33.65 -31.37 -13.16
C LYS A 421 -32.42 -32.25 -12.94
N ASN A 422 -32.17 -32.72 -11.72
CA ASN A 422 -31.07 -33.66 -11.44
C ASN A 422 -31.29 -35.03 -12.12
N THR A 423 -32.55 -35.46 -12.25
CA THR A 423 -32.91 -36.69 -12.98
C THR A 423 -32.70 -36.52 -14.49
N GLU A 424 -33.07 -35.36 -15.05
CA GLU A 424 -32.80 -35.04 -16.47
C GLU A 424 -31.29 -34.93 -16.78
N ILE A 425 -30.49 -34.36 -15.88
CA ILE A 425 -29.02 -34.28 -16.03
C ILE A 425 -28.39 -35.67 -15.95
N ARG A 426 -28.84 -36.54 -15.03
CA ARG A 426 -28.39 -37.94 -14.97
C ARG A 426 -28.78 -38.74 -16.21
N GLN A 427 -29.98 -38.51 -16.76
CA GLN A 427 -30.41 -39.15 -18.01
C GLN A 427 -29.60 -38.65 -19.22
N LYS A 428 -29.34 -37.34 -19.33
CA LYS A 428 -28.54 -36.77 -20.42
C LYS A 428 -27.05 -37.10 -20.33
N GLY A 429 -26.50 -37.23 -19.11
CA GLY A 429 -25.13 -37.71 -18.89
C GLY A 429 -24.94 -39.21 -19.15
N SER A 430 -26.00 -40.02 -19.06
CA SER A 430 -25.97 -41.46 -19.38
C SER A 430 -26.07 -41.76 -20.88
N PHE A 431 -26.37 -40.76 -21.72
CA PHE A 431 -26.46 -40.91 -23.17
C PHE A 431 -25.16 -40.58 -23.93
N LEU A 432 -24.07 -40.22 -23.23
CA LEU A 432 -22.80 -39.83 -23.85
C LEU A 432 -21.67 -40.83 -23.57
N CYS A 433 -21.94 -42.13 -23.71
CA CYS A 433 -20.91 -43.19 -23.78
C CYS A 433 -21.43 -44.40 -24.60
N ILE A 434 -21.75 -44.20 -25.88
CA ILE A 434 -21.80 -45.31 -26.85
C ILE A 434 -20.99 -44.89 -28.08
N PHE A 435 -19.69 -45.17 -28.04
CA PHE A 435 -18.88 -45.20 -29.26
C PHE A 435 -19.31 -46.43 -30.09
N PRO A 436 -19.57 -46.31 -31.40
CA PRO A 436 -19.84 -47.48 -32.23
C PRO A 436 -18.53 -48.24 -32.46
N ARG A 437 -18.48 -49.50 -32.01
CA ARG A 437 -17.49 -50.47 -32.48
C ARG A 437 -17.75 -50.74 -33.96
N THR A 438 -16.79 -50.43 -34.80
CA THR A 438 -16.70 -50.95 -36.16
C THR A 438 -16.34 -52.44 -36.07
N SER A 439 -17.22 -53.30 -36.59
CA SER A 439 -16.90 -54.69 -36.86
C SER A 439 -17.30 -55.02 -38.30
N SER A 440 -16.26 -55.30 -39.07
CA SER A 440 -16.22 -56.19 -40.23
C SER A 440 -17.23 -57.33 -40.16
N VAL A 441 -17.93 -57.61 -41.26
CA VAL A 441 -18.24 -58.99 -41.67
C VAL A 441 -18.24 -59.08 -43.19
N SER A 442 -17.45 -60.05 -43.64
CA SER A 442 -17.35 -60.70 -44.94
C SER A 442 -18.65 -61.36 -45.42
N SER A 443 -18.94 -61.21 -46.71
CA SER A 443 -19.40 -62.28 -47.60
C SER A 443 -19.12 -61.87 -49.03
#